data_AF-A0A800K4D9-F1
#
_entry.id   AF-A0A800K4D9-F1
#
_cell.length_a   1.000
_cell.length_b   1.000
_cell.length_c   1.000
_cell.angle_alpha   90.00
_cell.angle_beta   90.00
_cell.angle_gamma   90.00
#
_symmetry.space_group_name_H-M   'P 1'
#
loop_
_entity.id
_entity.type
_entity.pdbx_description
1 polymer ?
#
loop_
_entity_poly.entity_id
_entity_poly.type
_entity_poly.pdbx_seq_one_letter_code
_entity_poly.pdbx_strand_id
1 'polypeptide(L)'
;MEHLNAETLARLVDHTSEPEESAHVAECEACSAELAALRSQTEALGSLPEIRPPQGDWRPLEARLRSEGLIEDAGLFRKMGLAQTPGWMRATAAIMLFLSGTGAGAVLNARGAPQPLGELAMRPGPTSFASSANVEDAASAVRLAEQNYVTAFARYQELLISESGIEAGFDPMSRYAALEHMVAVSQAAVRQAPGDSFLNGVLVSVLGEREATARLVASQNDWFDRRESTTQLVASRSNWF
;
A
#
# COMPACT_ATOMS: atom_id res chain seq x y z
N MET A 1 1.96 28.01 -29.56
CA MET A 1 1.72 28.46 -28.18
C MET A 1 2.00 27.27 -27.29
N GLU A 2 2.81 27.46 -26.27
CA GLU A 2 3.20 26.39 -25.34
C GLU A 2 2.03 26.14 -24.38
N HIS A 3 1.62 24.88 -24.21
CA HIS A 3 0.53 24.49 -23.33
C HIS A 3 1.03 24.41 -21.88
N LEU A 4 0.11 24.56 -20.92
CA LEU A 4 0.41 24.20 -19.54
C LEU A 4 0.70 22.69 -19.45
N ASN A 5 1.66 22.33 -18.60
CA ASN A 5 1.96 20.93 -18.35
C ASN A 5 0.85 20.26 -17.52
N ALA A 6 0.80 18.93 -17.54
CA ALA A 6 -0.22 18.14 -16.86
C ALA A 6 -0.19 18.33 -15.32
N GLU A 7 0.99 18.53 -14.71
CA GLU A 7 1.10 18.75 -13.26
C GLU A 7 0.47 20.09 -12.85
N THR A 8 0.69 21.14 -13.65
CA THR A 8 0.06 22.44 -13.45
C THR A 8 -1.46 22.33 -13.60
N LEU A 9 -1.96 21.66 -14.65
CA LEU A 9 -3.40 21.45 -14.84
C LEU A 9 -4.02 20.63 -13.69
N ALA A 10 -3.33 19.61 -13.20
CA ALA A 10 -3.77 18.83 -12.04
C ALA A 10 -3.81 19.69 -10.76
N ARG A 11 -2.79 20.52 -10.51
CA ARG A 11 -2.75 21.47 -9.38
C ARG A 11 -3.95 22.43 -9.41
N LEU A 12 -4.37 22.89 -10.59
CA LEU A 12 -5.50 23.81 -10.78
C LEU A 12 -6.88 23.18 -10.51
N VAL A 13 -6.96 21.87 -10.27
CA VAL A 13 -8.19 21.21 -9.80
C VAL A 13 -8.48 21.61 -8.35
N ASP A 14 -7.46 21.56 -7.50
CA ASP A 14 -7.61 21.74 -6.03
C ASP A 14 -7.10 23.09 -5.51
N HIS A 15 -6.30 23.81 -6.31
CA HIS A 15 -5.68 25.07 -5.92
C HIS A 15 -6.12 26.25 -6.79
N THR A 16 -6.04 27.46 -6.23
CA THR A 16 -6.30 28.70 -6.94
C THR A 16 -5.29 28.92 -8.06
N SER A 17 -5.79 29.29 -9.24
CA SER A 17 -4.96 29.66 -10.40
C SER A 17 -4.29 31.02 -10.22
N GLU A 18 -3.07 31.14 -10.71
CA GLU A 18 -2.44 32.45 -10.89
C GLU A 18 -3.08 33.22 -12.07
N PRO A 19 -2.96 34.56 -12.12
CA PRO A 19 -3.61 35.37 -13.17
C PRO A 19 -3.21 34.95 -14.59
N GLU A 20 -1.93 34.66 -14.82
CA GLU A 20 -1.41 34.25 -16.12
C GLU A 20 -1.96 32.89 -16.56
N GLU A 21 -2.09 31.95 -15.63
CA GLU A 21 -2.66 30.62 -15.87
C GLU A 21 -4.16 30.72 -16.21
N SER A 22 -4.89 31.57 -15.49
CA SER A 22 -6.32 31.80 -15.76
C SER A 22 -6.56 32.43 -17.14
N ALA A 23 -5.70 33.36 -17.55
CA ALA A 23 -5.74 33.95 -18.88
C ALA A 23 -5.43 32.90 -19.95
N HIS A 24 -4.40 32.07 -19.74
CA HIS A 24 -4.06 30.99 -20.66
C HIS A 24 -5.20 29.97 -20.82
N VAL A 25 -5.79 29.51 -19.71
CA VAL A 25 -6.90 28.55 -19.74
C VAL A 25 -8.14 29.15 -20.41
N ALA A 26 -8.38 30.45 -20.27
CA ALA A 26 -9.50 31.12 -20.94
C ALA A 26 -9.30 31.22 -22.47
N GLU A 27 -8.06 31.29 -22.94
CA GLU A 27 -7.73 31.43 -24.37
C GLU A 27 -7.43 30.08 -25.06
N CYS A 28 -6.98 29.07 -24.32
CA CYS A 28 -6.56 27.78 -24.86
C CYS A 28 -7.64 26.70 -24.69
N GLU A 29 -8.27 26.29 -25.80
CA GLU A 29 -9.30 25.25 -25.81
C GLU A 29 -8.78 23.89 -25.32
N ALA A 30 -7.54 23.52 -25.68
CA ALA A 30 -6.95 22.25 -25.25
C ALA A 30 -6.76 22.19 -23.72
N CYS A 31 -6.17 23.23 -23.13
CA CYS A 31 -5.94 23.28 -21.68
C CYS A 31 -7.25 23.41 -20.88
N SER A 32 -8.24 24.14 -21.40
CA SER A 32 -9.56 24.22 -20.75
C SER A 32 -10.33 22.89 -20.82
N ALA A 33 -10.28 22.18 -21.96
CA ALA A 33 -10.88 20.86 -22.10
C ALA A 33 -10.23 19.84 -21.16
N GLU A 34 -8.89 19.85 -21.06
CA GLU A 34 -8.15 18.94 -20.17
C GLU A 34 -8.44 19.23 -18.69
N LEU A 35 -8.45 20.51 -18.28
CA LEU A 35 -8.80 20.89 -16.91
C LEU A 35 -10.25 20.50 -16.56
N ALA A 36 -11.20 20.67 -17.49
CA ALA A 36 -12.57 20.24 -17.30
C ALA A 36 -12.68 18.71 -17.14
N ALA A 37 -11.91 17.95 -17.94
CA ALA A 37 -11.86 16.51 -17.84
C ALA A 37 -11.29 16.06 -16.48
N LEU A 38 -10.21 16.69 -15.99
CA LEU A 38 -9.64 16.39 -14.67
C LEU A 38 -10.63 16.69 -13.56
N ARG A 39 -11.31 17.84 -13.60
CA ARG A 39 -12.34 18.21 -12.61
C ARG A 39 -13.50 17.22 -12.58
N SER A 40 -13.99 16.79 -13.75
CA SER A 40 -15.07 15.80 -13.84
C SER A 40 -14.67 14.44 -13.25
N GLN A 41 -13.41 14.02 -13.42
CA GLN A 41 -12.89 12.79 -12.84
C GLN A 41 -12.78 12.90 -11.33
N THR A 42 -12.26 14.01 -10.81
CA THR A 42 -12.17 14.24 -9.37
C THR A 42 -13.56 14.29 -8.72
N GLU A 43 -14.56 14.90 -9.36
CA GLU A 43 -15.94 14.89 -8.90
C GLU A 43 -16.54 13.47 -8.89
N ALA A 44 -16.32 12.69 -9.96
CA ALA A 44 -16.78 11.31 -10.03
C ALA A 44 -16.14 10.44 -8.92
N LEU A 45 -14.84 10.61 -8.66
CA LEU A 45 -14.15 9.93 -7.56
C LEU A 45 -14.63 10.40 -6.19
N GLY A 46 -14.90 11.70 -6.02
CA GLY A 46 -15.44 12.27 -4.79
C GLY A 46 -16.87 11.81 -4.49
N SER A 47 -17.63 11.39 -5.50
CA SER A 47 -18.99 10.85 -5.36
C SER A 47 -19.05 9.39 -4.89
N LEU A 48 -17.89 8.72 -4.81
CA LEU A 48 -17.82 7.35 -4.34
C LEU A 48 -18.26 7.24 -2.87
N PRO A 49 -18.86 6.10 -2.46
CA PRO A 49 -19.26 5.88 -1.08
C PRO A 49 -18.07 6.08 -0.13
N GLU A 50 -18.29 6.83 0.95
CA GLU A 50 -17.26 7.05 1.96
C GLU A 50 -16.86 5.71 2.59
N ILE A 51 -15.63 5.27 2.30
CA ILE A 51 -15.04 4.11 2.96
C ILE A 51 -14.69 4.55 4.36
N ARG A 52 -15.57 4.25 5.33
CA ARG A 52 -15.25 4.50 6.74
C ARG A 52 -13.99 3.70 7.09
N PRO A 53 -12.99 4.34 7.70
CA PRO A 53 -11.80 3.62 8.09
C PRO A 53 -12.19 2.57 9.14
N PRO A 54 -11.45 1.46 9.25
CA PRO A 54 -11.81 0.36 10.14
C PRO A 54 -12.02 0.89 11.56
N GLN A 55 -13.08 0.44 12.23
CA GLN A 55 -13.36 0.75 13.62
C GLN A 55 -12.38 -0.05 14.52
N GLY A 56 -11.09 0.22 14.38
CA GLY A 56 -10.02 -0.30 15.22
C GLY A 56 -9.51 0.78 16.16
N ASP A 57 -8.76 0.38 17.18
CA ASP A 57 -8.08 1.33 18.05
C ASP A 57 -6.97 2.04 17.25
N TRP A 58 -7.05 3.37 17.14
CA TRP A 58 -6.04 4.20 16.48
C TRP A 58 -4.85 4.48 17.39
N ARG A 59 -4.97 4.21 18.69
CA ARG A 59 -3.92 4.48 19.69
C ARG A 59 -2.61 3.72 19.42
N PRO A 60 -2.60 2.45 18.99
CA PRO A 60 -1.36 1.76 18.64
C PRO A 60 -0.67 2.42 17.44
N LEU A 61 -1.42 2.86 16.43
CA LEU A 61 -0.87 3.57 15.27
C LEU A 61 -0.31 4.93 15.70
N GLU A 62 -1.04 5.68 16.53
CA GLU A 62 -0.58 6.97 17.05
C GLU A 62 0.69 6.83 17.91
N ALA A 63 0.76 5.80 18.75
CA ALA A 63 1.94 5.51 19.56
C ALA A 63 3.15 5.16 18.67
N ARG A 64 2.92 4.38 17.61
CA ARG A 64 3.96 4.03 16.64
C ARG A 64 4.45 5.26 15.85
N LEU A 65 3.54 6.06 15.32
CA LEU A 65 3.89 7.30 14.59
C LEU A 65 4.62 8.31 15.48
N ARG A 66 4.29 8.37 16.77
CA ARG A 66 5.03 9.16 17.76
C ARG A 66 6.43 8.59 18.01
N SER A 67 6.57 7.27 18.12
CA SER A 67 7.88 6.63 18.27
C SER A 67 8.79 6.79 17.05
N GLU A 68 8.18 6.87 15.86
CA GLU A 68 8.86 7.12 14.58
C GLU A 68 9.15 8.62 14.34
N GLY A 69 8.70 9.50 15.24
CA GLY A 69 8.92 10.96 15.15
C GLY A 69 8.11 11.66 14.06
N LEU A 70 7.14 10.96 13.47
CA LEU A 70 6.26 11.49 12.42
C LEU A 70 5.13 12.36 12.98
N ILE A 71 4.81 12.19 14.26
CA ILE A 71 3.91 13.07 15.02
C ILE A 71 4.76 13.82 16.04
N GLU A 72 4.88 15.14 15.85
CA GLU A 72 5.45 16.01 16.87
C GLU A 72 4.50 16.11 18.06
N ASP A 73 5.00 15.79 19.26
CA ASP A 73 4.33 16.20 20.49
C ASP A 73 4.43 17.72 20.63
N ALA A 74 3.42 18.44 20.13
CA ALA A 74 3.29 19.90 20.28
C ALA A 74 3.38 20.38 21.76
N GLY A 75 3.25 19.46 22.72
CA GLY A 75 3.47 19.70 24.14
C GLY A 75 4.93 19.72 24.58
N LEU A 76 5.83 18.97 23.92
CA LEU A 76 7.24 18.83 24.32
C LEU A 76 8.07 20.05 23.92
N PHE A 77 7.90 20.57 22.71
CA PHE A 77 8.57 21.81 22.26
C PHE A 77 8.19 23.04 23.10
N ARG A 78 6.95 23.09 23.60
CA ARG A 78 6.47 24.14 24.51
C ARG A 78 6.96 23.94 25.95
N LYS A 79 7.15 22.70 26.41
CA LYS A 79 7.74 22.37 27.72
C LYS A 79 9.26 22.54 27.77
N MET A 80 9.96 22.40 26.64
CA MET A 80 11.42 22.55 26.55
C MET A 80 11.91 24.00 26.45
N GLY A 81 11.05 25.01 26.59
CA GLY A 81 11.45 26.42 26.63
C GLY A 81 12.05 26.97 25.31
N LEU A 82 12.10 26.16 24.25
CA LEU A 82 12.66 26.53 22.93
C LEU A 82 11.76 27.49 22.15
N ALA A 83 10.53 27.75 22.63
CA ALA A 83 9.65 28.76 22.06
C ALA A 83 10.17 30.21 22.28
N GLN A 84 11.17 30.42 23.14
CA GLN A 84 11.77 31.74 23.42
C GLN A 84 13.26 31.83 23.03
N THR A 85 13.70 31.19 21.95
CA THR A 85 15.05 31.45 21.42
C THR A 85 15.13 32.88 20.85
N PRO A 86 16.05 33.76 21.33
CA PRO A 86 16.22 35.11 20.79
C PRO A 86 16.53 35.08 19.29
N GLY A 87 15.95 35.99 18.50
CA GLY A 87 16.04 35.98 17.03
C GLY A 87 17.45 35.94 16.46
N TRP A 88 18.44 36.44 17.20
CA TRP A 88 19.87 36.40 16.85
C TRP A 88 20.43 34.96 16.74
N MET A 89 19.88 34.01 17.49
CA MET A 89 20.39 32.64 17.60
C MET A 89 19.86 31.74 16.48
N ARG A 90 18.66 32.05 15.97
CA ARG A 90 18.08 31.41 14.79
C ARG A 90 18.87 31.73 13.52
N ALA A 91 19.39 32.94 13.40
CA ALA A 91 20.21 33.34 12.26
C ALA A 91 21.53 32.57 12.19
N THR A 92 22.18 32.36 13.35
CA THR A 92 23.44 31.61 13.42
C THR A 92 23.25 30.12 13.10
N ALA A 93 22.18 29.51 13.63
CA ALA A 93 21.85 28.11 13.34
C ALA A 93 21.52 27.89 11.85
N ALA A 94 20.76 28.80 11.23
CA ALA A 94 20.45 28.72 9.80
C ALA A 94 21.71 28.80 8.92
N ILE A 95 22.66 29.69 9.27
CA ILE A 95 23.93 29.80 8.56
C ILE A 95 24.76 28.53 8.72
N MET A 96 24.86 27.97 9.93
CA MET A 96 25.61 26.72 10.17
C MET A 96 25.00 25.50 9.45
N LEU A 97 23.67 25.38 9.42
CA LEU A 97 22.97 24.33 8.67
C LEU A 97 23.14 24.48 7.15
N PHE A 98 23.14 25.72 6.65
CA PHE A 98 23.35 25.98 5.22
C PHE A 98 24.77 25.64 4.76
N LEU A 99 25.78 25.94 5.58
CA LEU A 99 27.18 25.61 5.34
C LEU A 99 27.48 24.11 5.48
N SER A 100 26.75 23.37 6.33
CA SER A 100 26.92 21.92 6.44
C SER A 100 26.18 21.15 5.34
N GLY A 101 25.07 21.67 4.82
CA GLY A 101 24.29 21.03 3.75
C GLY A 101 24.95 21.06 2.37
N THR A 102 25.79 22.05 2.07
CA THR A 102 26.41 22.21 0.73
C THR A 102 27.53 21.20 0.45
N GLY A 103 28.15 20.60 1.48
CA GLY A 103 29.21 19.61 1.31
C GLY A 103 28.72 18.20 0.93
N ALA A 104 27.52 17.80 1.39
CA ALA A 104 27.00 16.45 1.18
C ALA A 104 26.34 16.24 -0.21
N GLY A 105 25.81 17.30 -0.82
CA GLY A 105 25.09 17.22 -2.10
C GLY A 105 25.98 16.91 -3.32
N ALA A 106 27.24 17.33 -3.31
CA ALA A 106 28.15 17.13 -4.44
C ALA A 106 28.67 15.69 -4.56
N VAL A 107 28.75 14.94 -3.45
CA VAL A 107 29.29 13.56 -3.43
C VAL A 107 28.26 12.55 -3.96
N LEU A 108 26.95 12.86 -3.87
CA LEU A 108 25.88 11.99 -4.38
C LEU A 108 25.66 12.13 -5.90
N ASN A 109 25.99 13.29 -6.50
CA ASN A 109 25.91 13.48 -7.96
C ASN A 109 27.08 12.85 -8.74
N ALA A 110 28.20 12.52 -8.09
CA ALA A 110 29.35 11.91 -8.75
C ALA A 110 29.20 10.40 -9.04
N ARG A 111 28.14 9.75 -8.53
CA ARG A 111 27.85 8.32 -8.82
C ARG A 111 26.95 8.09 -10.02
N GLY A 112 26.51 9.15 -10.70
CA GLY A 112 25.65 9.10 -11.88
C GLY A 112 26.39 9.24 -13.21
N ALA A 113 27.56 8.63 -13.37
CA ALA A 113 28.19 8.54 -14.70
C ALA A 113 27.46 7.43 -15.52
N PRO A 114 26.93 7.74 -16.72
CA PRO A 114 26.26 6.74 -17.55
C PRO A 114 27.28 5.72 -18.07
N GLN A 115 27.13 4.45 -17.65
CA GLN A 115 27.85 3.35 -18.26
C GLN A 115 27.18 3.00 -19.61
N PRO A 116 27.95 2.76 -20.68
CA PRO A 116 27.40 2.33 -21.95
C PRO A 116 26.78 0.94 -21.83
N LEU A 117 25.49 0.85 -22.15
CA LEU A 117 24.71 -0.39 -22.30
C LEU A 117 25.19 -1.14 -23.55
N GLY A 118 26.30 -1.86 -23.41
CA GLY A 118 26.64 -3.02 -24.21
C GLY A 118 26.78 -4.20 -23.25
N GLU A 119 26.21 -5.35 -23.60
CA GLU A 119 26.46 -6.62 -22.91
C GLU A 119 25.71 -6.87 -21.58
N LEU A 120 24.38 -6.70 -21.54
CA LEU A 120 23.57 -7.57 -20.68
C LEU A 120 22.56 -8.32 -21.54
N ALA A 121 23.00 -9.53 -21.89
CA ALA A 121 22.29 -10.53 -22.63
C ALA A 121 20.88 -10.81 -22.07
N MET A 122 19.93 -10.83 -23.00
CA MET A 122 18.74 -11.68 -23.02
C MET A 122 17.94 -11.79 -21.72
N ARG A 123 17.28 -10.69 -21.34
CA ARG A 123 16.01 -10.78 -20.63
C ARG A 123 14.91 -10.38 -21.62
N PRO A 124 13.90 -11.21 -21.89
CA PRO A 124 12.80 -10.79 -22.75
C PRO A 124 12.13 -9.59 -22.09
N GLY A 125 12.34 -8.41 -22.67
CA GLY A 125 11.76 -7.16 -22.22
C GLY A 125 10.27 -7.08 -22.57
N PRO A 126 9.56 -6.09 -22.02
CA PRO A 126 8.12 -5.88 -22.25
C PRO A 126 7.73 -5.76 -23.74
N THR A 127 8.70 -5.48 -24.63
CA THR A 127 8.53 -5.45 -26.09
C THR A 127 8.24 -6.82 -26.71
N SER A 128 8.57 -7.94 -26.05
CA SER A 128 8.28 -9.28 -26.60
C SER A 128 6.80 -9.68 -26.49
N PHE A 129 6.04 -9.07 -25.58
CA PHE A 129 4.61 -9.36 -25.40
C PHE A 129 3.73 -8.65 -26.45
N ALA A 130 4.24 -7.58 -27.07
CA ALA A 130 3.51 -6.79 -28.06
C ALA A 130 3.51 -7.38 -29.48
N SER A 131 4.31 -8.43 -29.74
CA SER A 131 4.48 -9.02 -31.07
C SER A 131 3.94 -10.45 -31.15
N SER A 132 2.72 -10.69 -30.65
CA SER A 132 2.02 -11.96 -30.91
C SER A 132 1.38 -11.91 -32.29
N ALA A 133 1.79 -12.82 -33.19
CA ALA A 133 1.29 -12.85 -34.56
C ALA A 133 -0.11 -13.48 -34.67
N ASN A 134 -0.56 -14.20 -33.63
CA ASN A 134 -1.87 -14.83 -33.55
C ASN A 134 -2.34 -15.00 -32.09
N VAL A 135 -3.62 -15.36 -31.91
CA VAL A 135 -4.28 -15.48 -30.59
C VAL A 135 -3.68 -16.58 -29.72
N GLU A 136 -3.22 -17.70 -30.29
CA GLU A 136 -2.62 -18.80 -29.51
C GLU A 136 -1.25 -18.39 -28.95
N ASP A 137 -0.45 -17.67 -29.76
CA ASP A 137 0.82 -17.11 -29.31
C ASP A 137 0.59 -16.11 -28.16
N ALA A 138 -0.41 -15.24 -28.28
CA ALA A 138 -0.79 -14.32 -27.22
C ALA A 138 -1.23 -15.06 -25.94
N ALA A 139 -2.07 -16.10 -26.06
CA ALA A 139 -2.52 -16.90 -24.94
C ALA A 139 -1.37 -17.62 -24.24
N SER A 140 -0.39 -18.14 -25.00
CA SER A 140 0.81 -18.75 -24.45
C SER A 140 1.70 -17.74 -23.71
N ALA A 141 1.82 -16.52 -24.24
CA ALA A 141 2.58 -15.45 -23.61
C ALA A 141 1.94 -15.01 -22.28
N VAL A 142 0.60 -14.94 -22.21
CA VAL A 142 -0.13 -14.65 -20.97
C VAL A 142 0.11 -15.75 -19.93
N ARG A 143 0.00 -17.03 -20.30
CA ARG A 143 0.27 -18.15 -19.38
C ARG A 143 1.69 -18.11 -18.81
N LEU A 144 2.68 -17.79 -19.65
CA LEU A 144 4.07 -17.65 -19.21
C LEU A 144 4.26 -16.45 -18.28
N ALA A 145 3.64 -15.31 -18.59
CA ALA A 145 3.69 -14.13 -17.74
C ALA A 145 3.07 -14.39 -16.35
N GLU A 146 1.93 -15.09 -16.31
CA GLU A 146 1.26 -15.48 -15.07
C GLU A 146 2.15 -16.40 -14.21
N GLN A 147 2.76 -17.42 -14.80
CA GLN A 147 3.70 -18.30 -14.09
C GLN A 147 4.90 -17.53 -13.51
N ASN A 148 5.43 -16.58 -14.28
CA ASN A 148 6.52 -15.72 -13.83
C ASN A 148 6.08 -14.82 -12.66
N TYR A 149 4.88 -14.24 -12.73
CA TYR A 149 4.31 -13.43 -11.68
C TYR A 149 4.12 -14.23 -10.38
N VAL A 150 3.47 -15.40 -10.47
CA VAL A 150 3.23 -16.29 -9.31
C VAL A 150 4.55 -16.67 -8.63
N THR A 151 5.57 -17.03 -9.43
CA THR A 151 6.90 -17.39 -8.92
C THR A 151 7.60 -16.21 -8.26
N ALA A 152 7.55 -15.03 -8.89
CA ALA A 152 8.16 -13.81 -8.34
C ALA A 152 7.49 -13.40 -7.01
N PHE A 153 6.16 -13.52 -6.94
CA PHE A 153 5.40 -13.20 -5.74
C PHE A 153 5.68 -14.18 -4.59
N ALA A 154 5.78 -15.48 -4.87
CA ALA A 154 6.16 -16.47 -3.87
C ALA A 154 7.55 -16.18 -3.30
N ARG A 155 8.53 -15.88 -4.16
CA ARG A 155 9.89 -15.51 -3.74
C ARG A 155 9.92 -14.23 -2.92
N TYR A 156 9.10 -13.23 -3.29
CA TYR A 156 8.97 -12.00 -2.51
C TYR A 156 8.46 -12.27 -1.10
N GLN A 157 7.42 -13.10 -0.96
CA GLN A 157 6.89 -13.46 0.35
C GLN A 157 7.91 -14.24 1.19
N GLU A 158 8.64 -15.19 0.58
CA GLU A 158 9.69 -15.94 1.28
C GLU A 158 10.76 -15.00 1.85
N LEU A 159 11.19 -14.01 1.06
CA LEU A 159 12.14 -13.00 1.51
C LEU A 159 11.55 -12.14 2.64
N LEU A 160 10.29 -11.69 2.50
CA LEU A 160 9.60 -10.90 3.52
C LEU A 160 9.51 -11.66 4.85
N ILE A 161 9.18 -12.95 4.81
CA ILE A 161 9.16 -13.83 5.97
C ILE A 161 10.55 -13.94 6.59
N SER A 162 11.57 -14.21 5.77
CA SER A 162 12.96 -14.36 6.24
C SER A 162 13.52 -13.09 6.89
N GLU A 163 13.13 -11.91 6.40
CA GLU A 163 13.58 -10.61 6.88
C GLU A 163 12.83 -10.17 8.14
N SER A 164 11.55 -10.52 8.25
CA SER A 164 10.71 -10.15 9.39
C SER A 164 11.07 -10.88 10.69
N GLY A 165 11.76 -12.02 10.63
CA GLY A 165 12.20 -12.80 11.81
C GLY A 165 11.05 -13.38 12.66
N ILE A 166 9.80 -13.17 12.26
CA ILE A 166 8.61 -13.79 12.83
C ILE A 166 8.49 -15.14 12.13
N GLU A 167 8.55 -16.26 12.86
CA GLU A 167 8.19 -17.56 12.29
C GLU A 167 6.84 -17.41 11.58
N ALA A 168 6.81 -17.69 10.28
CA ALA A 168 5.62 -17.63 9.46
C ALA A 168 4.61 -18.73 9.83
N GLY A 169 4.14 -18.72 11.07
CA GLY A 169 2.85 -19.24 11.40
C GLY A 169 1.84 -18.23 10.88
N PHE A 170 1.31 -18.47 9.68
CA PHE A 170 0.13 -17.77 9.20
C PHE A 170 -0.97 -18.00 10.24
N ASP A 171 -1.28 -16.99 11.06
CA ASP A 171 -2.29 -17.10 12.10
C ASP A 171 -3.64 -17.47 11.45
N PRO A 172 -4.20 -18.66 11.74
CA PRO A 172 -5.45 -19.11 11.14
C PRO A 172 -6.60 -18.13 11.39
N MET A 173 -6.56 -17.39 12.52
CA MET A 173 -7.56 -16.36 12.85
C MET A 173 -7.44 -15.15 11.92
N SER A 174 -6.23 -14.64 11.72
CA SER A 174 -5.95 -13.55 10.76
C SER A 174 -6.34 -13.92 9.33
N ARG A 175 -6.06 -15.17 8.91
CA ARG A 175 -6.50 -15.68 7.59
C ARG A 175 -8.03 -15.74 7.50
N TYR A 176 -8.70 -16.23 8.53
CA TYR A 176 -10.17 -16.29 8.56
C TYR A 176 -10.80 -14.89 8.45
N ALA A 177 -10.25 -13.89 9.17
CA ALA A 177 -10.70 -12.50 9.08
C ALA A 177 -10.53 -11.92 7.67
N ALA A 178 -9.40 -12.21 6.99
CA ALA A 178 -9.19 -11.81 5.61
C ALA A 178 -10.20 -12.46 4.65
N LEU A 179 -10.50 -13.76 4.83
CA LEU A 179 -11.47 -14.49 4.01
C LEU A 179 -12.90 -13.95 4.21
N GLU A 180 -13.28 -13.52 5.41
CA GLU A 180 -14.56 -12.85 5.65
C GLU A 180 -14.72 -11.57 4.82
N HIS A 181 -13.67 -10.76 4.74
CA HIS A 181 -13.67 -9.57 3.89
C HIS A 181 -13.79 -9.93 2.40
N MET A 182 -13.09 -10.97 1.95
CA MET A 182 -13.19 -11.43 0.55
C MET A 182 -14.58 -11.96 0.21
N VAL A 183 -15.25 -12.65 1.14
CA VAL A 183 -16.65 -13.08 0.97
C VAL A 183 -17.56 -11.86 0.80
N ALA A 184 -17.43 -10.85 1.66
CA ALA A 184 -18.25 -9.65 1.59
C ALA A 184 -18.08 -8.90 0.25
N VAL A 185 -16.82 -8.76 -0.22
CA VAL A 185 -16.51 -8.12 -1.51
C VAL A 185 -17.05 -8.95 -2.68
N SER A 186 -16.84 -10.27 -2.67
CA SER A 186 -17.29 -11.16 -3.75
C SER A 186 -18.81 -11.20 -3.85
N GLN A 187 -19.53 -11.19 -2.72
CA GLN A 187 -20.99 -11.07 -2.70
C GLN A 187 -21.48 -9.72 -3.23
N ALA A 188 -20.75 -8.63 -2.96
CA ALA A 188 -21.06 -7.33 -3.55
C ALA A 188 -20.86 -7.34 -5.07
N ALA A 189 -19.79 -7.95 -5.56
CA ALA A 189 -19.52 -8.09 -7.00
C ALA A 189 -20.59 -8.95 -7.70
N VAL A 190 -20.98 -10.09 -7.12
CA VAL A 190 -22.06 -10.93 -7.67
C VAL A 190 -23.41 -10.19 -7.70
N ARG A 191 -23.69 -9.32 -6.72
CA ARG A 191 -24.91 -8.48 -6.77
C ARG A 191 -24.91 -7.48 -7.92
N GLN A 192 -23.75 -7.00 -8.36
CA GLN A 192 -23.63 -6.10 -9.51
C GLN A 192 -23.76 -6.84 -10.84
N ALA A 193 -23.22 -8.07 -10.92
CA ALA A 193 -23.25 -8.89 -12.13
C ALA A 193 -23.62 -10.36 -11.82
N PRO A 194 -24.90 -10.67 -11.57
CA PRO A 194 -25.32 -12.00 -11.12
C PRO A 194 -25.14 -13.10 -12.18
N GLY A 195 -25.12 -12.74 -13.46
CA GLY A 195 -24.92 -13.67 -14.57
C GLY A 195 -23.46 -13.95 -14.92
N ASP A 196 -22.49 -13.33 -14.22
CA ASP A 196 -21.07 -13.53 -14.50
C ASP A 196 -20.58 -14.85 -13.87
N SER A 197 -20.21 -15.82 -14.71
CA SER A 197 -19.73 -17.13 -14.26
C SER A 197 -18.42 -17.05 -13.48
N PHE A 198 -17.54 -16.10 -13.80
CA PHE A 198 -16.26 -15.93 -13.12
C PHE A 198 -16.47 -15.43 -11.69
N LEU A 199 -17.27 -14.38 -11.49
CA LEU A 199 -17.55 -13.84 -10.15
C LEU A 199 -18.24 -14.86 -9.24
N ASN A 200 -19.17 -15.64 -9.81
CA ASN A 200 -19.81 -16.74 -9.09
C ASN A 200 -18.80 -17.83 -8.70
N GLY A 201 -17.87 -18.19 -9.59
CA GLY A 201 -16.80 -19.14 -9.30
C GLY A 201 -15.86 -18.67 -8.19
N VAL A 202 -15.46 -17.39 -8.23
CA VAL A 202 -14.63 -16.77 -7.18
C VAL A 202 -15.33 -16.82 -5.83
N LEU A 203 -16.62 -16.43 -5.75
CA LEU A 203 -17.38 -16.48 -4.50
C LEU A 203 -17.41 -17.89 -3.90
N VAL A 204 -17.66 -18.92 -4.73
CA VAL A 204 -17.69 -20.33 -4.28
C VAL A 204 -16.31 -20.77 -3.75
N SER A 205 -15.24 -20.40 -4.45
CA SER A 205 -13.86 -20.71 -4.02
C SER A 205 -13.54 -20.10 -2.65
N VAL A 206 -13.84 -18.81 -2.47
CA VAL A 206 -13.57 -18.10 -1.21
C VAL A 206 -14.41 -18.68 -0.07
N LEU A 207 -15.68 -19.01 -0.30
CA LEU A 207 -16.53 -19.67 0.71
C LEU A 207 -15.96 -21.03 1.13
N GLY A 208 -15.44 -21.81 0.19
CA GLY A 208 -14.78 -23.10 0.48
C GLY A 208 -13.52 -22.93 1.33
N GLU A 209 -12.66 -21.98 1.01
CA GLU A 209 -11.45 -21.69 1.79
C GLU A 209 -11.77 -21.18 3.20
N ARG A 210 -12.77 -20.31 3.33
CA ARG A 210 -13.23 -19.79 4.62
C ARG A 210 -13.67 -20.92 5.54
N GLU A 211 -14.49 -21.82 5.01
CA GLU A 211 -14.99 -22.97 5.76
C GLU A 211 -13.87 -23.92 6.16
N ALA A 212 -12.91 -24.21 5.26
CA ALA A 212 -11.73 -25.00 5.59
C ALA A 212 -10.89 -24.36 6.72
N THR A 213 -10.70 -23.04 6.65
CA THR A 213 -9.94 -22.28 7.66
C THR A 213 -10.68 -22.22 9.00
N ALA A 214 -12.01 -22.09 9.00
CA ALA A 214 -12.83 -22.11 10.20
C ALA A 214 -12.67 -23.42 10.98
N ARG A 215 -12.61 -24.56 10.26
CA ARG A 215 -12.37 -25.88 10.87
C ARG A 215 -10.98 -25.98 11.49
N LEU A 216 -9.95 -25.42 10.85
CA LEU A 216 -8.60 -25.38 11.41
C LEU A 216 -8.55 -24.58 12.71
N VAL A 217 -9.15 -23.38 12.71
CA VAL A 217 -9.29 -22.54 13.92
C VAL A 217 -10.01 -23.29 15.04
N ALA A 218 -11.16 -23.90 14.74
CA ALA A 218 -11.94 -24.66 15.73
C ALA A 218 -11.12 -25.83 16.31
N SER A 219 -10.41 -26.58 15.45
CA SER A 219 -9.58 -27.71 15.90
C SER A 219 -8.38 -27.31 16.77
N GLN A 220 -7.85 -26.09 16.57
CA GLN A 220 -6.76 -25.56 17.38
C GLN A 220 -7.24 -25.17 18.78
N ASN A 221 -8.43 -24.56 18.88
CA ASN A 221 -9.04 -24.17 20.17
C ASN A 221 -9.44 -25.40 21.01
N ASP A 222 -10.02 -26.43 20.39
CA ASP A 222 -10.41 -27.68 21.09
C ASP A 222 -9.20 -28.41 21.73
N TRP A 223 -8.02 -28.29 21.14
CA TRP A 223 -6.80 -28.90 21.67
C TRP A 223 -6.26 -28.18 22.91
N PHE A 224 -6.45 -26.86 23.01
CA PHE A 224 -6.08 -26.09 24.20
C PHE A 224 -7.01 -26.40 25.38
N ASP A 225 -8.33 -26.42 25.15
CA ASP A 225 -9.33 -26.75 26.19
C ASP A 225 -9.14 -28.16 26.76
N ARG A 226 -8.77 -29.14 25.89
CA ARG A 226 -8.52 -30.51 26.35
C ARG A 226 -7.31 -30.59 27.27
N ARG A 227 -6.23 -29.82 27.06
CA ARG A 227 -5.02 -29.86 27.89
C ARG A 227 -5.21 -29.27 29.28
N GLU A 228 -6.00 -28.22 29.42
CA GLU A 228 -6.29 -27.64 30.74
C GLU A 228 -7.13 -28.61 31.60
N SER A 229 -8.09 -29.31 30.98
CA SER A 229 -8.90 -30.32 31.68
C SER A 229 -8.07 -31.50 32.23
N THR A 230 -7.06 -31.97 31.48
CA THR A 230 -6.18 -33.05 31.94
C THR A 230 -5.25 -32.59 33.06
N THR A 231 -4.84 -31.32 33.05
CA THR A 231 -3.94 -30.76 34.07
C THR A 231 -4.67 -30.55 35.40
N GLN A 232 -5.94 -30.12 35.37
CA GLN A 232 -6.78 -30.03 36.58
C GLN A 232 -7.11 -31.40 37.19
N LEU A 233 -7.31 -32.44 36.35
CA LEU A 233 -7.55 -33.81 36.83
C LEU A 233 -6.31 -34.45 37.50
N VAL A 234 -5.10 -34.08 37.08
CA VAL A 234 -3.85 -34.55 37.71
C VAL A 234 -3.59 -33.80 39.03
N ALA A 235 -3.82 -32.49 39.08
CA ALA A 235 -3.66 -31.69 40.31
C ALA A 235 -4.65 -32.09 41.43
N SER A 236 -5.85 -32.57 41.06
CA SER A 236 -6.84 -33.07 42.04
C SER A 236 -6.51 -34.47 42.60
N ARG A 237 -5.64 -35.26 41.95
CA ARG A 237 -5.22 -36.59 42.45
C ARG A 237 -3.96 -36.54 43.33
N SER A 238 -3.21 -35.45 43.32
CA SER A 238 -2.00 -35.27 44.16
C SER A 238 -2.28 -34.68 45.54
N ASN A 239 -3.54 -34.38 45.90
CA ASN A 239 -3.94 -33.87 47.21
C ASN A 239 -4.52 -34.95 48.14
N TRP A 240 -4.35 -36.22 47.79
CA TRP A 240 -4.72 -37.40 48.58
C TRP A 240 -3.54 -38.38 48.66
N PHE A 241 -2.40 -37.93 49.19
CA PHE A 241 -1.39 -38.76 49.85
C PHE A 241 -0.56 -37.91 50.80
#